data_AF-A0A537PJA5-F1
#
_entry.id   AF-A0A537PJA5-F1
#
_cell.length_a   1.000
_cell.length_b   1.000
_cell.length_c   1.000
_cell.angle_alpha   90.00
_cell.angle_beta   90.00
_cell.angle_gamma   90.00
#
_symmetry.space_group_name_H-M   'P 1'
#
loop_
_entity.id
_entity.type
_entity.pdbx_description
1 polymer ?
#
loop_
_entity_poly.entity_id
_entity_poly.type
_entity_poly.pdbx_seq_one_letter_code
_entity_poly.pdbx_strand_id
1 'polypeptide(L)'
;EHVRFRSPFVWKPYEGKDAVQMILGTVVTVFEDFKYVREFHNRTGCVLEFTARVGDRSLHGVDLIEFDDAGKIVDFEVMIRPANALQALGAEMGKRLAARAKS
;
A
#
# COMPACT_ATOMS: atom_id res chain seq x y z
N GLU A 1 -9.38 11.73 11.57
CA GLU A 1 -9.34 10.75 12.68
C GLU A 1 -9.62 9.32 12.23
N HIS A 2 -10.51 9.10 11.24
CA HIS A 2 -10.84 7.77 10.75
C HIS A 2 -10.30 7.55 9.33
N VAL A 3 -9.17 6.88 9.23
CA VAL A 3 -8.62 6.36 7.97
C VAL A 3 -8.36 4.88 8.16
N ARG A 4 -8.61 4.10 7.12
CA ARG A 4 -8.29 2.68 7.11
C ARG A 4 -7.40 2.29 5.95
N PHE A 5 -6.53 1.33 6.20
CA PHE A 5 -5.67 0.74 5.19
C PHE A 5 -5.98 -0.74 5.03
N ARG A 6 -6.28 -1.16 3.80
CA ARG A 6 -6.51 -2.55 3.41
C ARG A 6 -5.28 -3.08 2.69
N SER A 7 -4.63 -4.03 3.34
CA SER A 7 -3.38 -4.62 2.87
C SER A 7 -3.65 -5.61 1.73
N PRO A 8 -2.71 -5.77 0.78
CA PRO A 8 -2.79 -6.85 -0.19
C PRO A 8 -2.49 -8.22 0.45
N PHE A 9 -2.05 -8.25 1.71
CA PHE A 9 -1.54 -9.44 2.40
C PHE A 9 -2.44 -9.90 3.55
N VAL A 10 -3.09 -8.97 4.27
CA VAL A 10 -3.99 -9.29 5.39
C VAL A 10 -5.40 -8.79 5.14
N TRP A 11 -6.39 -9.61 5.48
CA TRP A 11 -7.81 -9.28 5.31
C TRP A 11 -8.31 -8.21 6.27
N LYS A 12 -7.84 -8.22 7.53
CA LYS A 12 -8.31 -7.27 8.55
C LYS A 12 -7.67 -5.90 8.29
N PRO A 13 -8.46 -4.83 8.13
CA PRO A 13 -7.92 -3.49 7.90
C PRO A 13 -7.15 -2.96 9.12
N TYR A 14 -6.18 -2.10 8.83
CA TYR A 14 -5.51 -1.28 9.84
C TYR A 14 -6.27 0.03 9.97
N GLU A 15 -6.62 0.40 11.20
CA GLU A 15 -7.45 1.57 11.49
C GLU A 15 -6.61 2.65 12.19
N GLY A 16 -6.88 3.91 11.84
CA GLY A 16 -6.27 5.07 12.48
C GLY A 16 -5.01 5.58 11.78
N LYS A 17 -4.80 6.89 11.87
CA LYS A 17 -3.78 7.62 11.12
C LYS A 17 -2.36 7.10 11.36
N ASP A 18 -2.00 6.82 12.60
CA ASP A 18 -0.63 6.40 12.96
C ASP A 18 -0.29 5.03 12.38
N ALA A 19 -1.23 4.08 12.45
CA ALA A 19 -1.05 2.75 11.87
C ALA A 19 -0.93 2.81 10.35
N VAL A 20 -1.82 3.58 9.69
CA VAL A 20 -1.80 3.76 8.23
C VAL A 20 -0.50 4.44 7.79
N GLN A 21 -0.08 5.51 8.48
CA GLN A 21 1.16 6.23 8.17
C GLN A 21 2.39 5.35 8.33
N MET A 22 2.45 4.53 9.39
CA MET A 22 3.56 3.61 9.63
C MET A 22 3.66 2.55 8.52
N ILE A 23 2.52 1.98 8.10
CA ILE A 23 2.51 0.93 7.06
C ILE A 23 2.83 1.51 5.69
N LEU A 24 2.17 2.60 5.28
CA LEU A 24 2.44 3.24 4.00
C LEU A 24 3.88 3.76 3.93
N GLY A 25 4.38 4.38 5.01
CA GLY A 25 5.78 4.81 5.09
C GLY A 25 6.77 3.65 5.01
N THR A 26 6.38 2.45 5.46
CA THR A 26 7.24 1.25 5.34
C THR A 26 7.16 0.65 3.94
N VAL A 27 5.97 0.51 3.35
CA VAL A 27 5.79 -0.14 2.03
C VAL A 27 6.51 0.63 0.92
N VAL A 28 6.47 1.97 0.96
CA VAL A 28 7.14 2.83 -0.04
C VAL A 28 8.65 2.61 -0.04
N THR A 29 9.24 2.24 1.09
CA THR A 29 10.67 1.95 1.14
C THR A 29 11.02 0.59 0.53
N VAL A 30 10.05 -0.34 0.43
CA VAL A 30 10.27 -1.70 -0.08
C VAL A 30 10.26 -1.73 -1.59
N PHE A 31 9.42 -0.92 -2.22
CA PHE A 31 9.33 -0.87 -3.67
C PHE A 31 10.56 -0.23 -4.29
N GLU A 32 11.08 -0.91 -5.30
CA GLU A 32 12.13 -0.43 -6.20
C GLU A 32 11.50 -0.06 -7.55
N ASP A 33 12.06 0.92 -8.24
CA ASP A 33 11.59 1.37 -9.57
C ASP A 33 10.07 1.69 -9.65
N PHE A 34 9.49 2.18 -8.55
CA PHE A 34 8.07 2.49 -8.45
C PHE A 34 7.65 3.58 -9.44
N LYS A 35 6.60 3.31 -10.22
CA LYS A 35 6.01 4.26 -11.18
C LYS A 35 4.51 4.08 -11.27
N TYR A 36 3.76 5.18 -11.21
CA TYR A 36 2.36 5.18 -11.64
C TYR A 36 2.28 5.09 -13.17
N VAL A 37 1.27 4.36 -13.68
CA VAL A 37 1.12 4.07 -15.12
C VAL A 37 -0.24 4.44 -15.68
N ARG A 38 -1.33 4.22 -14.93
CA ARG A 38 -2.71 4.60 -15.31
C ARG A 38 -3.44 5.10 -14.08
N GLU A 39 -4.36 6.02 -14.29
CA GLU A 39 -5.25 6.54 -13.24
C GLU A 39 -6.71 6.47 -13.70
N PHE A 40 -7.59 6.14 -12.76
CA PHE A 40 -9.03 6.10 -12.96
C PHE A 40 -9.67 6.88 -11.82
N HIS A 41 -10.67 7.70 -12.12
CA HIS A 41 -11.32 8.56 -11.14
C HIS A 41 -12.81 8.28 -11.07
N ASN A 42 -13.36 8.36 -9.86
CA ASN A 42 -14.79 8.48 -9.62
C ASN A 42 -15.04 9.83 -8.91
N ARG A 43 -16.24 10.03 -8.36
CA ARG A 43 -16.59 11.29 -7.68
C ARG A 43 -15.84 11.52 -6.37
N THR A 44 -15.53 10.46 -5.64
CA THR A 44 -15.01 10.50 -4.25
C THR A 44 -13.63 9.88 -4.11
N GLY A 45 -13.04 9.38 -5.19
CA GLY A 45 -11.89 8.49 -5.13
C GLY A 45 -11.21 8.27 -6.47
N CYS A 46 -10.12 7.53 -6.41
CA CYS A 46 -9.34 7.15 -7.57
C CYS A 46 -8.73 5.76 -7.43
N VAL A 47 -8.31 5.21 -8.55
CA VAL A 47 -7.47 4.02 -8.65
C VAL A 47 -6.20 4.41 -9.38
N LEU A 48 -5.07 4.29 -8.71
CA LEU A 48 -3.75 4.57 -9.27
C LEU A 48 -3.04 3.25 -9.53
N GLU A 49 -2.94 2.84 -10.79
CA GLU A 49 -2.14 1.68 -11.15
C GLU A 49 -0.66 2.04 -11.13
N PHE A 50 0.14 1.15 -10.55
CA PHE A 50 1.59 1.26 -10.51
C PHE A 50 2.30 -0.01 -10.96
N THR A 51 3.55 0.17 -11.35
CA THR A 51 4.54 -0.89 -11.53
C THR A 51 5.69 -0.68 -10.56
N ALA A 52 6.27 -1.76 -10.05
CA ALA A 52 7.47 -1.71 -9.22
C ALA A 52 8.23 -3.05 -9.26
N ARG A 53 9.31 -3.13 -8.49
CA ARG A 53 10.01 -4.38 -8.13
C ARG A 53 10.16 -4.53 -6.62
N VAL A 54 10.30 -5.77 -6.20
CA VAL A 54 10.80 -6.15 -4.86
C VAL A 54 11.91 -7.18 -5.06
N GLY A 55 13.16 -6.79 -4.84
CA GLY A 55 14.30 -7.63 -5.21
C GLY A 55 14.23 -8.00 -6.69
N ASP A 56 14.26 -9.30 -7.01
CA ASP A 56 14.23 -9.80 -8.39
C ASP A 56 12.81 -9.98 -8.99
N ARG A 57 11.75 -9.56 -8.30
CA ARG A 57 10.35 -9.76 -8.71
C ARG A 57 9.69 -8.46 -9.16
N SER A 58 9.29 -8.38 -10.43
CA SER A 58 8.48 -7.27 -10.93
C SER A 58 7.00 -7.47 -10.58
N LEU A 59 6.30 -6.37 -10.35
CA LEU A 59 4.89 -6.37 -9.99
C LEU A 59 4.10 -5.25 -10.67
N HIS A 60 2.80 -5.49 -10.76
CA HIS A 60 1.79 -4.47 -10.96
C HIS A 60 0.93 -4.39 -9.70
N GLY A 61 0.50 -3.20 -9.35
CA GLY A 61 -0.47 -3.01 -8.30
C GLY A 61 -1.38 -1.83 -8.58
N VAL A 62 -2.35 -1.68 -7.68
CA VAL A 62 -3.26 -0.54 -7.67
C VAL A 62 -3.39 -0.04 -6.25
N ASP A 63 -3.39 1.29 -6.12
CA ASP A 63 -3.83 1.99 -4.92
C ASP A 63 -5.27 2.47 -5.18
N LEU A 64 -6.25 1.95 -4.43
CA LEU A 64 -7.64 2.39 -4.46
C LEU A 64 -7.84 3.33 -3.28
N ILE A 65 -8.19 4.58 -3.56
CA ILE A 65 -8.21 5.65 -2.56
C ILE A 65 -9.59 6.30 -2.58
N GLU A 66 -10.25 6.36 -1.43
CA GLU A 66 -11.48 7.12 -1.22
C GLU A 66 -11.20 8.31 -0.29
N PHE A 67 -11.84 9.44 -0.58
CA PHE A 67 -11.72 10.70 0.12
C PHE A 67 -13.06 11.13 0.73
N ASP A 68 -13.00 11.85 1.85
CA ASP A 68 -14.15 12.59 2.39
C ASP A 68 -14.39 13.93 1.66
N ASP A 69 -15.47 14.63 2.03
CA ASP A 69 -15.82 15.94 1.46
C ASP A 69 -14.77 17.03 1.73
N ALA A 70 -13.85 16.81 2.68
CA ALA A 70 -12.73 17.70 2.97
C ALA A 70 -11.44 17.31 2.22
N GLY A 71 -11.51 16.32 1.33
CA GLY A 71 -10.39 15.82 0.55
C GLY A 71 -9.38 15.01 1.37
N LYS A 72 -9.76 14.46 2.53
CA LYS A 72 -8.91 13.57 3.34
C LYS A 72 -9.15 12.13 2.97
N ILE A 73 -8.08 11.34 2.91
CA ILE A 73 -8.16 9.89 2.67
C ILE A 73 -8.90 9.22 3.83
N VAL A 74 -9.93 8.44 3.51
CA VAL A 74 -10.72 7.65 4.47
C VAL A 74 -10.58 6.15 4.27
N ASP A 75 -10.31 5.68 3.04
CA ASP A 75 -9.99 4.29 2.73
C ASP A 75 -8.83 4.25 1.72
N PHE A 76 -7.83 3.42 2.01
CA PHE A 76 -6.69 3.18 1.14
C PHE A 76 -6.49 1.68 1.03
N GLU A 77 -6.75 1.11 -0.14
CA GLU A 77 -6.60 -0.32 -0.42
C GLU A 77 -5.52 -0.56 -1.46
N VAL A 78 -4.68 -1.56 -1.21
CA VAL A 78 -3.62 -1.96 -2.13
C VAL A 78 -3.90 -3.37 -2.62
N MET A 79 -3.81 -3.59 -3.93
CA MET A 79 -3.80 -4.92 -4.53
C MET A 79 -2.57 -5.09 -5.39
N ILE A 80 -1.95 -6.28 -5.37
CA ILE A 80 -0.70 -6.56 -6.08
C ILE A 80 -0.78 -7.89 -6.80
N ARG A 81 -0.22 -7.92 -8.01
CA ARG A 81 0.06 -9.13 -8.78
C ARG A 81 1.48 -9.10 -9.33
N PRO A 82 2.09 -10.26 -9.64
CA PRO A 82 1.63 -11.62 -9.31
C PRO A 82 1.83 -12.01 -7.84
N ALA A 83 1.21 -13.13 -7.43
CA ALA A 83 1.22 -13.59 -6.03
C ALA A 83 2.63 -13.85 -5.46
N ASN A 84 3.60 -14.28 -6.28
CA ASN A 84 4.99 -14.45 -5.84
C ASN A 84 5.69 -13.11 -5.54
N ALA A 85 5.33 -12.03 -6.24
CA ALA A 85 5.83 -10.68 -5.90
C ALA A 85 5.18 -10.16 -4.61
N LEU A 86 3.89 -10.44 -4.40
CA LEU A 86 3.20 -10.16 -3.15
C LEU A 86 3.83 -10.92 -1.96
N GLN A 87 4.22 -12.18 -2.13
CA GLN A 87 4.94 -12.93 -1.11
C GLN A 87 6.30 -12.31 -0.78
N ALA A 88 7.06 -11.86 -1.80
CA ALA A 88 8.32 -11.18 -1.61
C ALA A 88 8.16 -9.86 -0.83
N LEU A 89 7.12 -9.08 -1.16
CA LEU A 89 6.75 -7.89 -0.40
C LEU A 89 6.45 -8.21 1.07
N GLY A 90 5.63 -9.23 1.34
CA GLY A 90 5.27 -9.63 2.71
C GLY A 90 6.50 -10.03 3.54
N ALA A 91 7.44 -10.78 2.95
CA ALA A 91 8.69 -11.14 3.61
C ALA A 91 9.55 -9.92 3.97
N GLU A 92 9.65 -8.95 3.07
CA GLU A 92 10.46 -7.74 3.30
C GLU A 92 9.82 -6.76 4.28
N MET A 93 8.48 -6.62 4.23
CA MET A 93 7.72 -5.88 5.23
C MET A 93 7.92 -6.45 6.64
N GLY A 94 7.87 -7.78 6.78
CA GLY A 94 8.12 -8.46 8.06
C GLY A 94 9.48 -8.12 8.67
N LYS A 95 10.55 -8.11 7.85
CA LYS A 95 11.90 -7.73 8.31
C LYS A 95 11.96 -6.29 8.78
N ARG A 96 11.35 -5.36 8.05
CA ARG A 96 11.42 -3.91 8.34
C ARG A 96 10.61 -3.53 9.57
N LEU A 97 9.42 -4.10 9.72
CA LEU A 97 8.60 -3.91 10.91
C LEU A 97 9.30 -4.50 12.15
N ALA A 98 9.91 -5.68 12.03
CA ALA A 98 10.70 -6.27 13.11
C ALA A 98 11.93 -5.44 13.49
N ALA A 99 12.60 -4.80 12.52
CA ALA A 99 13.73 -3.90 12.80
C ALA A 99 13.29 -2.64 13.57
N ARG A 100 12.16 -2.03 13.18
CA ARG A 100 11.57 -0.87 13.88
C ARG A 100 11.09 -1.18 15.29
N ALA A 101 10.66 -2.42 15.56
CA ALA A 101 10.26 -2.82 16.91
C ALA A 101 11.46 -2.99 17.87
N LYS A 102 12.69 -3.03 17.36
CA LYS A 102 13.93 -3.18 18.15
C LYS A 102 14.69 -1.87 18.36
N SER A 103 14.23 -0.77 17.75
CA SER A 103 14.78 0.58 17.85
C SER A 103 13.94 1.44 18.78
#